data_AF-A2QCQ5-F1
#
_entry.id   AF-A2QCQ5-F1
#
_cell.length_a   1.000
_cell.length_b   1.000
_cell.length_c   1.000
_cell.angle_alpha   90.00
_cell.angle_beta   90.00
_cell.angle_gamma   90.00
#
_symmetry.space_group_name_H-M   'P 1'
#
loop_
_entity.id
_entity.type
_entity.pdbx_description
1 polymer ?
#
loop_
_entity_poly.entity_id
_entity_poly.type
_entity_poly.pdbx_seq_one_letter_code
_entity_poly.pdbx_strand_id
1 'polypeptide(L)'
;MTHHSSKAHMDVVLDFAAELTNSLVIDQKKPHLGLDDKILAQLDRQFKHFPLLPASPSSPTRRGFDQEGTKLWNICMQLMTVYRDRSEDLLLACKVKAFAYAMLDYAAPYQGQGSNRALEAAFSIAMTCIDNDCLSLSQKIIEVAAVRLDKLERYESDVENSKLQQYTIEYYMIRAHLAWLQGRLDIAEHLFSKIPVSDNGRGQERVMDICYKIGNCAISHKQYDVSMKWLERALRAFRAGLHLDPEEHSGFLSEALDALKFRYGGMFPVQVIQLEMLDKEGADEIVFSQGD
;
A
#
# COMPACT_ATOMS: atom_id res chain seq x y z
N MET A 1 15.54 -36.94 7.40
CA MET A 1 14.89 -36.45 8.65
C MET A 1 14.34 -35.02 8.54
N THR A 2 14.83 -34.16 7.63
CA THR A 2 14.36 -32.78 7.42
C THR A 2 12.95 -32.64 6.82
N HIS A 3 12.54 -33.52 5.89
CA HIS A 3 11.22 -33.46 5.25
C HIS A 3 10.03 -33.71 6.19
N HIS A 4 10.19 -34.56 7.20
CA HIS A 4 9.09 -34.89 8.13
C HIS A 4 8.79 -33.75 9.11
N SER A 5 9.84 -33.07 9.58
CA SER A 5 9.72 -31.89 10.45
C SER A 5 9.11 -30.69 9.71
N SER A 6 9.46 -30.50 8.42
CA SER A 6 8.87 -29.44 7.59
C SER A 6 7.38 -29.68 7.32
N LYS A 7 6.96 -30.92 7.02
CA LYS A 7 5.54 -31.24 6.80
C LYS A 7 4.69 -31.04 8.06
N ALA A 8 5.16 -31.53 9.21
CA ALA A 8 4.46 -31.37 10.48
C ALA A 8 4.26 -29.89 10.86
N HIS A 9 5.25 -29.03 10.55
CA HIS A 9 5.11 -27.59 10.77
C HIS A 9 4.02 -26.97 9.87
N MET A 10 3.93 -27.39 8.60
CA MET A 10 2.91 -26.88 7.67
C MET A 10 1.50 -27.29 8.08
N ASP A 11 1.32 -28.52 8.58
CA ASP A 11 0.04 -29.00 9.10
C ASP A 11 -0.39 -28.15 10.33
N VAL A 12 0.54 -27.82 11.23
CA VAL A 12 0.28 -26.92 12.38
C VAL A 12 -0.18 -25.52 11.96
N VAL A 13 0.40 -24.97 10.88
CA VAL A 13 0.00 -23.65 10.37
C VAL A 13 -1.42 -23.68 9.79
N LEU A 14 -1.77 -24.75 9.06
CA LEU A 14 -3.11 -24.94 8.49
C LEU A 14 -4.17 -25.16 9.57
N ASP A 15 -3.87 -26.00 10.57
CA ASP A 15 -4.78 -26.24 11.69
C ASP A 15 -5.04 -24.94 12.47
N PHE A 16 -4.00 -24.14 12.70
CA PHE A 16 -4.14 -22.83 13.34
C PHE A 16 -4.97 -21.85 12.50
N ALA A 17 -4.80 -21.82 11.17
CA ALA A 17 -5.60 -20.98 10.28
C ALA A 17 -7.10 -21.34 10.34
N ALA A 18 -7.42 -22.64 10.44
CA ALA A 18 -8.79 -23.11 10.61
C ALA A 18 -9.37 -22.73 11.99
N GLU A 19 -8.60 -22.89 13.07
CA GLU A 19 -8.99 -22.44 14.42
C GLU A 19 -9.27 -20.93 14.45
N LEU A 20 -8.40 -20.14 13.81
CA LEU A 20 -8.53 -18.69 13.71
C LEU A 20 -9.78 -18.30 12.92
N THR A 21 -10.04 -18.96 11.79
CA THR A 21 -11.25 -18.75 10.98
C THR A 21 -12.53 -19.00 11.79
N ASN A 22 -12.57 -20.10 12.55
CA ASN A 22 -13.73 -20.43 13.39
C ASN A 22 -13.93 -19.45 14.55
N SER A 23 -12.85 -18.84 15.02
CA SER A 23 -12.88 -17.86 16.11
C SER A 23 -13.30 -16.46 15.64
N LEU A 24 -13.05 -16.14 14.37
CA LEU A 24 -13.41 -14.86 13.75
C LEU A 24 -14.87 -14.85 13.29
N VAL A 25 -15.80 -14.93 14.25
CA VAL A 25 -17.23 -14.77 13.98
C VAL A 25 -17.55 -13.28 13.84
N ILE A 26 -18.01 -12.89 12.65
CA ILE A 26 -18.51 -11.53 12.39
C ILE A 26 -19.87 -11.39 13.09
N ASP A 27 -19.88 -10.67 14.20
CA ASP A 27 -21.10 -10.31 14.92
C ASP A 27 -21.08 -8.81 15.19
N GLN A 28 -21.95 -8.06 14.49
CA GLN A 28 -22.07 -6.61 14.66
C GLN A 28 -22.50 -6.21 16.08
N LYS A 29 -23.07 -7.14 16.86
CA LYS A 29 -23.45 -6.92 18.25
C LYS A 29 -22.29 -7.14 19.23
N LYS A 30 -21.15 -7.71 18.78
CA LYS A 30 -20.00 -7.89 19.65
C LYS A 30 -19.24 -6.57 19.88
N PRO A 31 -18.88 -6.28 21.14
CA PRO A 31 -18.18 -5.04 21.47
C PRO A 31 -16.71 -5.03 21.04
N HIS A 32 -16.10 -6.17 20.73
CA HIS A 32 -14.69 -6.30 20.33
C HIS A 32 -14.47 -7.59 19.52
N LEU A 33 -13.38 -7.61 18.76
CA LEU A 33 -12.84 -8.79 18.07
C LEU A 33 -12.22 -9.73 19.12
N GLY A 34 -13.08 -10.36 19.94
CA GLY A 34 -12.70 -11.18 21.11
C GLY A 34 -12.02 -12.49 20.78
N LEU A 35 -10.77 -12.41 20.29
CA LEU A 35 -9.86 -13.54 20.24
C LEU A 35 -9.27 -13.81 21.62
N ASP A 36 -9.20 -15.09 21.97
CA ASP A 36 -8.58 -15.55 23.22
C ASP A 36 -7.07 -15.24 23.25
N ASP A 37 -6.52 -14.97 24.44
CA ASP A 37 -5.11 -14.67 24.67
C ASP A 37 -4.20 -15.78 24.13
N LYS A 38 -4.67 -17.03 24.18
CA LYS A 38 -3.95 -18.18 23.61
C LYS A 38 -3.79 -18.06 22.08
N ILE A 39 -4.84 -17.62 21.38
CA ILE A 39 -4.83 -17.43 19.93
C ILE A 39 -3.91 -16.27 19.57
N LEU A 40 -3.96 -15.18 20.34
CA LEU A 40 -3.07 -14.02 20.16
C LEU A 40 -1.60 -14.41 20.34
N ALA A 41 -1.28 -15.13 21.42
CA ALA A 41 0.07 -15.61 21.68
C ALA A 41 0.56 -16.57 20.58
N GLN A 42 -0.33 -17.40 20.04
CA GLN A 42 0.00 -18.30 18.93
C GLN A 42 0.23 -17.51 17.63
N LEU A 43 -0.58 -16.49 17.33
CA LEU A 43 -0.40 -15.61 16.18
C LEU A 43 0.95 -14.88 16.23
N ASP A 44 1.31 -14.30 17.38
CA ASP A 44 2.60 -13.63 17.58
C ASP A 44 3.78 -14.61 17.46
N ARG A 45 3.61 -15.88 17.85
CA ARG A 45 4.62 -16.94 17.61
C ARG A 45 4.79 -17.27 16.12
N GLN A 46 3.72 -17.27 15.33
CA GLN A 46 3.82 -17.46 13.89
C GLN A 46 4.66 -16.34 13.24
N PHE A 47 4.52 -15.09 13.70
CA PHE A 47 5.30 -13.97 13.18
C PHE A 47 6.80 -14.00 13.48
N LYS A 48 7.25 -14.80 14.46
CA LYS A 48 8.69 -15.04 14.67
C LYS A 48 9.33 -15.83 13.52
N HIS A 49 8.51 -16.59 12.79
CA HIS A 49 8.93 -17.41 11.65
C HIS A 49 8.47 -16.79 10.32
N PHE A 50 8.06 -15.52 10.32
CA PHE A 50 7.64 -14.79 9.12
C PHE A 50 8.83 -14.03 8.51
N PRO A 51 9.03 -14.10 7.18
CA PRO A 51 8.22 -14.84 6.21
C PRO A 51 8.41 -16.35 6.29
N LEU A 52 7.36 -17.09 5.92
CA LEU A 52 7.44 -18.55 5.81
C LEU A 52 8.58 -18.90 4.85
N LEU A 53 9.43 -19.83 5.27
CA LEU A 53 10.64 -20.16 4.52
C LEU A 53 10.30 -20.59 3.08
N PRO A 54 11.05 -20.10 2.08
CA PRO A 54 10.83 -20.44 0.68
C PRO A 54 11.16 -21.91 0.43
N ALA A 55 10.16 -22.77 0.57
CA ALA A 55 10.17 -24.13 0.08
C ALA A 55 9.20 -24.20 -1.10
N SER A 56 9.44 -25.07 -2.08
CA SER A 56 8.42 -25.37 -3.08
C SER A 56 7.39 -26.34 -2.46
N PRO A 57 6.21 -25.89 -2.01
CA PRO A 57 5.26 -26.77 -1.36
C PRO A 57 4.74 -27.82 -2.34
N SER A 58 4.44 -29.00 -1.80
CA SER A 58 3.67 -30.02 -2.51
C SER A 58 2.34 -29.44 -3.02
N SER A 59 1.80 -29.98 -4.12
CA SER A 59 0.54 -29.49 -4.69
C SER A 59 -0.63 -29.47 -3.68
N PRO A 60 -0.83 -30.51 -2.84
CA PRO A 60 -1.85 -30.46 -1.77
C PRO A 60 -1.60 -29.36 -0.74
N THR A 61 -0.36 -29.24 -0.23
CA THR A 61 0.00 -28.20 0.75
C THR A 61 -0.25 -26.81 0.18
N ARG A 62 0.17 -26.56 -1.07
CA ARG A 62 -0.03 -25.28 -1.75
C ARG A 62 -1.51 -24.89 -1.83
N ARG A 63 -2.38 -25.84 -2.20
CA ARG A 63 -3.84 -25.61 -2.27
C ARG A 63 -4.43 -25.32 -0.89
N GLY A 64 -4.00 -26.03 0.16
CA GLY A 64 -4.46 -25.77 1.52
C GLY A 64 -4.13 -24.34 1.98
N PHE A 65 -2.90 -23.90 1.76
CA PHE A 65 -2.45 -22.55 2.11
C PHE A 65 -3.18 -21.46 1.31
N ASP A 66 -3.37 -21.66 0.01
CA ASP A 66 -4.11 -20.72 -0.85
C ASP A 66 -5.58 -20.58 -0.41
N GLN A 67 -6.25 -21.71 -0.11
CA GLN A 67 -7.65 -21.73 0.31
C GLN A 67 -7.85 -21.08 1.67
N GLU A 68 -7.10 -21.51 2.70
CA GLU A 68 -7.25 -20.96 4.05
C GLU A 68 -6.75 -19.52 4.14
N GLY A 69 -5.65 -19.19 3.45
CA GLY A 69 -5.17 -17.81 3.33
C GLY A 69 -6.18 -16.88 2.68
N THR A 70 -6.83 -17.32 1.59
CA THR A 70 -7.88 -16.52 0.93
C THR A 70 -9.10 -16.31 1.82
N LYS A 71 -9.54 -17.35 2.54
CA LYS A 71 -10.66 -17.23 3.50
C LYS A 71 -10.36 -16.20 4.58
N LEU A 72 -9.22 -16.32 5.25
CA LEU A 72 -8.80 -15.38 6.29
C LEU A 72 -8.65 -13.95 5.76
N TRP A 73 -8.05 -13.78 4.57
CA TRP A 73 -7.92 -12.48 3.92
C TRP A 73 -9.27 -11.80 3.73
N ASN A 74 -10.26 -12.52 3.20
CA ASN A 74 -11.60 -12.00 2.96
C ASN A 74 -12.33 -11.66 4.25
N ILE A 75 -12.22 -12.51 5.28
CA ILE A 75 -12.77 -12.22 6.61
C ILE A 75 -12.17 -10.93 7.15
N CYS A 76 -10.84 -10.77 7.10
CA CYS A 76 -10.18 -9.56 7.59
C CYS A 76 -10.63 -8.29 6.86
N MET A 77 -10.86 -8.35 5.54
CA MET A 77 -11.40 -7.21 4.79
C MET A 77 -12.78 -6.78 5.30
N GLN A 78 -13.64 -7.76 5.65
CA GLN A 78 -14.94 -7.47 6.25
C GLN A 78 -14.80 -6.90 7.66
N LEU A 79 -13.94 -7.48 8.50
CA LEU A 79 -13.68 -7.02 9.86
C LEU A 79 -13.14 -5.58 9.89
N MET A 80 -12.19 -5.25 9.02
CA MET A 80 -11.65 -3.89 8.90
C MET A 80 -12.71 -2.86 8.49
N THR A 81 -13.75 -3.29 7.77
CA THR A 81 -14.88 -2.44 7.42
C THR A 81 -15.83 -2.25 8.59
N VAL A 82 -16.14 -3.33 9.33
CA VAL A 82 -17.06 -3.32 10.48
C VAL A 82 -16.47 -2.55 11.67
N TYR A 83 -15.17 -2.66 11.91
CA TYR A 83 -14.49 -2.10 13.07
C TYR A 83 -13.64 -0.87 12.75
N ARG A 84 -13.96 -0.14 11.66
CA ARG A 84 -13.17 1.01 11.16
C ARG A 84 -12.82 2.06 12.24
N ASP A 85 -13.70 2.26 13.22
CA ASP A 85 -13.52 3.28 14.26
C ASP A 85 -12.89 2.73 15.55
N ARG A 86 -12.46 1.46 15.57
CA ARG A 86 -11.93 0.77 16.75
C ARG A 86 -10.47 0.36 16.51
N SER A 87 -9.53 1.16 17.02
CA SER A 87 -8.09 0.99 16.75
C SER A 87 -7.53 -0.38 17.18
N GLU A 88 -7.95 -0.91 18.34
CA GLU A 88 -7.47 -2.22 18.84
C GLU A 88 -7.95 -3.39 17.97
N ASP A 89 -9.22 -3.36 17.54
CA ASP A 89 -9.79 -4.38 16.67
C ASP A 89 -9.18 -4.32 15.26
N LEU A 90 -8.90 -3.11 14.76
CA LEU A 90 -8.19 -2.91 13.50
C LEU A 90 -6.76 -3.42 13.54
N LEU A 91 -6.05 -3.17 14.64
CA LEU A 91 -4.70 -3.69 14.87
C LEU A 91 -4.70 -5.22 14.80
N LEU A 92 -5.67 -5.85 15.46
CA LEU A 92 -5.79 -7.30 15.45
C LEU A 92 -6.18 -7.84 14.07
N ALA A 93 -7.16 -7.24 13.41
CA ALA A 93 -7.52 -7.59 12.03
C ALA A 93 -6.32 -7.42 11.07
N CYS A 94 -5.47 -6.41 11.29
CA CYS A 94 -4.26 -6.18 10.52
C CYS A 94 -3.24 -7.31 10.71
N LYS A 95 -3.00 -7.73 11.95
CA LYS A 95 -2.17 -8.92 12.24
C LYS A 95 -2.74 -10.17 11.57
N VAL A 96 -4.04 -10.46 11.69
CA VAL A 96 -4.62 -11.64 11.03
C VAL A 96 -4.49 -11.55 9.50
N LYS A 97 -4.71 -10.39 8.91
CA LYS A 97 -4.57 -10.18 7.45
C LYS A 97 -3.13 -10.37 6.98
N ALA A 98 -2.14 -9.98 7.76
CA ALA A 98 -0.73 -10.23 7.47
C ALA A 98 -0.36 -11.72 7.59
N PHE A 99 -0.97 -12.44 8.54
CA PHE A 99 -0.84 -13.90 8.60
C PHE A 99 -1.49 -14.58 7.38
N ALA A 100 -2.66 -14.11 6.95
CA ALA A 100 -3.29 -14.57 5.72
C ALA A 100 -2.39 -14.33 4.50
N TYR A 101 -1.76 -13.14 4.41
CA TYR A 101 -0.76 -12.84 3.38
C TYR A 101 0.41 -13.83 3.41
N ALA A 102 0.94 -14.17 4.59
CA ALA A 102 2.02 -15.16 4.71
C ALA A 102 1.65 -16.49 4.06
N MET A 103 0.41 -16.92 4.23
CA MET A 103 -0.08 -18.16 3.65
C MET A 103 -0.20 -18.06 2.12
N LEU A 104 -0.73 -16.93 1.63
CA LEU A 104 -0.86 -16.66 0.20
C LEU A 104 0.50 -16.54 -0.49
N ASP A 105 1.46 -15.86 0.15
CA ASP A 105 2.82 -15.73 -0.34
C ASP A 105 3.50 -17.11 -0.47
N TYR A 106 3.36 -17.95 0.56
CA TYR A 106 3.89 -19.31 0.56
C TYR A 106 3.25 -20.19 -0.53
N ALA A 107 1.96 -19.99 -0.83
CA ALA A 107 1.26 -20.74 -1.88
C ALA A 107 1.58 -20.23 -3.29
N ALA A 108 1.94 -18.96 -3.44
CA ALA A 108 2.09 -18.31 -4.73
C ALA A 108 3.35 -18.78 -5.49
N PRO A 109 3.26 -18.98 -6.82
CA PRO A 109 4.44 -19.20 -7.63
C PRO A 109 5.35 -17.96 -7.62
N TYR A 110 6.64 -18.16 -7.90
CA TYR A 110 7.61 -17.06 -8.02
C TYR A 110 7.63 -16.39 -9.40
N GLN A 111 6.87 -16.92 -10.36
CA GLN A 111 6.82 -16.43 -11.74
C GLN A 111 5.38 -16.33 -12.24
N GLY A 112 5.19 -15.50 -13.27
CA GLY A 112 3.91 -15.29 -13.93
C GLY A 112 2.86 -14.59 -13.06
N GLN A 113 1.60 -14.68 -13.49
CA GLN A 113 0.47 -13.96 -12.87
C GLN A 113 0.30 -14.23 -11.37
N GLY A 114 0.66 -15.43 -10.88
CA GLY A 114 0.58 -15.73 -9.44
C GLY A 114 1.61 -14.97 -8.61
N SER A 115 2.81 -14.70 -9.15
CA SER A 115 3.80 -13.86 -8.47
C SER A 115 3.34 -12.40 -8.41
N ASN A 116 2.76 -11.91 -9.51
CA ASN A 116 2.19 -10.57 -9.62
C ASN A 116 1.08 -10.34 -8.59
N ARG A 117 0.15 -11.29 -8.45
CA ARG A 117 -0.90 -11.24 -7.42
C ARG A 117 -0.35 -11.24 -5.99
N ALA A 118 0.69 -12.03 -5.72
CA ALA A 118 1.33 -12.04 -4.41
C ALA A 118 2.03 -10.71 -4.10
N LEU A 119 2.63 -10.08 -5.12
CA LEU A 119 3.27 -8.78 -4.98
C LEU A 119 2.25 -7.66 -4.74
N GLU A 120 1.14 -7.63 -5.49
CA GLU A 120 0.01 -6.71 -5.27
C GLU A 120 -0.58 -6.88 -3.86
N ALA A 121 -0.76 -8.13 -3.41
CA ALA A 121 -1.20 -8.44 -2.05
C ALA A 121 -0.22 -7.91 -1.00
N ALA A 122 1.10 -8.06 -1.24
CA ALA A 122 2.15 -7.54 -0.36
C ALA A 122 2.05 -6.02 -0.20
N PHE A 123 1.90 -5.28 -1.30
CA PHE A 123 1.74 -3.83 -1.25
C PHE A 123 0.48 -3.41 -0.50
N SER A 124 -0.64 -4.09 -0.74
CA SER A 124 -1.90 -3.83 -0.04
C SER A 124 -1.78 -4.01 1.47
N ILE A 125 -1.20 -5.12 1.93
CA ILE A 125 -1.08 -5.40 3.37
C ILE A 125 0.05 -4.57 4.02
N ALA A 126 1.14 -4.25 3.31
CA ALA A 126 2.18 -3.36 3.82
C ALA A 126 1.64 -1.96 4.11
N MET A 127 0.81 -1.42 3.21
CA MET A 127 0.09 -0.16 3.43
C MET A 127 -0.93 -0.27 4.55
N THR A 128 -1.73 -1.35 4.59
CA THR A 128 -2.67 -1.60 5.70
C THR A 128 -1.94 -1.63 7.05
N CYS A 129 -0.73 -2.20 7.11
CA CYS A 129 0.10 -2.20 8.31
C CYS A 129 0.59 -0.80 8.67
N ILE A 130 1.01 0.00 7.69
CA ILE A 130 1.42 1.40 7.91
C ILE A 130 0.26 2.22 8.49
N ASP A 131 -0.93 2.12 7.88
CA ASP A 131 -2.11 2.89 8.27
C ASP A 131 -2.63 2.51 9.69
N ASN A 132 -2.15 1.38 10.25
CA ASN A 132 -2.50 0.88 11.59
C ASN A 132 -1.29 0.74 12.52
N ASP A 133 -0.23 1.55 12.30
CA ASP A 133 0.99 1.62 13.13
C ASP A 133 1.76 0.31 13.33
N CYS A 134 1.52 -0.70 12.47
CA CYS A 134 2.22 -1.98 12.44
C CYS A 134 3.52 -1.91 11.63
N LEU A 135 4.39 -0.94 11.94
CA LEU A 135 5.57 -0.63 11.10
C LEU A 135 6.56 -1.81 10.99
N SER A 136 6.73 -2.60 12.06
CA SER A 136 7.60 -3.78 12.07
C SER A 136 7.09 -4.89 11.14
N LEU A 137 5.77 -5.03 11.02
CA LEU A 137 5.13 -6.02 10.16
C LEU A 137 5.17 -5.56 8.71
N SER A 138 4.90 -4.27 8.46
CA SER A 138 5.08 -3.66 7.14
C SER A 138 6.50 -3.84 6.62
N GLN A 139 7.51 -3.64 7.48
CA GLN A 139 8.93 -3.86 7.16
C GLN A 139 9.19 -5.30 6.69
N LYS A 140 8.71 -6.32 7.42
CA LYS A 140 8.91 -7.72 7.02
C LYS A 140 8.22 -8.04 5.70
N ILE A 141 7.02 -7.49 5.48
CA ILE A 141 6.25 -7.72 4.24
C ILE A 141 6.94 -7.07 3.04
N ILE A 142 7.44 -5.85 3.18
CA ILE A 142 8.10 -5.14 2.08
C ILE A 142 9.46 -5.78 1.73
N GLU A 143 10.12 -6.42 2.69
CA GLU A 143 11.31 -7.26 2.44
C GLU A 143 10.98 -8.49 1.59
N VAL A 144 9.84 -9.14 1.82
CA VAL A 144 9.35 -10.24 0.96
C VAL A 144 9.04 -9.73 -0.44
N ALA A 145 8.37 -8.58 -0.54
CA ALA A 145 8.05 -7.94 -1.81
C ALA A 145 9.33 -7.63 -2.61
N ALA A 146 10.41 -7.18 -1.96
CA ALA A 146 11.70 -6.93 -2.60
C ALA A 146 12.26 -8.19 -3.29
N VAL A 147 12.18 -9.35 -2.63
CA VAL A 147 12.66 -10.62 -3.20
C VAL A 147 11.84 -11.04 -4.41
N ARG A 148 10.52 -10.79 -4.41
CA ARG A 148 9.66 -11.07 -5.56
C ARG A 148 9.94 -10.11 -6.71
N LEU A 149 10.13 -8.84 -6.42
CA LEU A 149 10.42 -7.81 -7.41
C LEU A 149 11.77 -8.06 -8.10
N ASP A 150 12.84 -8.35 -7.35
CA ASP A 150 14.16 -8.70 -7.92
C ASP A 150 14.10 -9.94 -8.83
N LYS A 151 13.26 -10.93 -8.50
CA LYS A 151 13.02 -12.06 -9.40
C LYS A 151 12.29 -11.64 -10.66
N LEU A 152 11.25 -10.81 -10.53
CA LEU A 152 10.48 -10.33 -11.66
C LEU A 152 11.37 -9.55 -12.65
N GLU A 153 12.20 -8.63 -12.15
CA GLU A 153 13.16 -7.84 -12.95
C GLU A 153 14.11 -8.71 -13.81
N ARG A 154 14.44 -9.92 -13.36
CA ARG A 154 15.37 -10.82 -14.07
C ARG A 154 14.74 -11.64 -15.19
N TYR A 155 13.41 -11.76 -15.23
CA TYR A 155 12.72 -12.68 -16.15
C TYR A 155 11.77 -11.99 -17.14
N GLU A 156 11.62 -10.66 -17.06
CA GLU A 156 10.60 -9.95 -17.85
C GLU A 156 10.98 -9.65 -19.31
N SER A 157 9.93 -9.59 -20.14
CA SER A 157 9.95 -9.13 -21.54
C SER A 157 9.44 -7.68 -21.68
N ASP A 158 9.65 -7.04 -22.84
CA ASP A 158 9.29 -5.61 -23.07
C ASP A 158 7.83 -5.24 -22.75
N VAL A 159 6.87 -6.16 -22.89
CA VAL A 159 5.44 -5.91 -22.57
C VAL A 159 5.18 -5.87 -21.06
N GLU A 160 5.95 -6.63 -20.27
CA GLU A 160 5.85 -6.68 -18.82
C GLU A 160 6.56 -5.48 -18.15
N ASN A 161 7.47 -4.82 -18.87
CA ASN A 161 8.23 -3.65 -18.43
C ASN A 161 7.35 -2.53 -17.85
N SER A 162 6.18 -2.27 -18.44
CA SER A 162 5.24 -1.25 -17.93
C SER A 162 4.63 -1.63 -16.56
N LYS A 163 4.43 -2.92 -16.31
CA LYS A 163 3.87 -3.43 -15.05
C LYS A 163 4.96 -3.54 -13.98
N LEU A 164 6.17 -3.93 -14.36
CA LEU A 164 7.33 -3.84 -13.49
C LEU A 164 7.62 -2.41 -13.06
N GLN A 165 7.60 -1.45 -13.98
CA GLN A 165 7.76 -0.03 -13.64
C GLN A 165 6.73 0.39 -12.58
N GLN A 166 5.46 0.01 -12.75
CA GLN A 166 4.42 0.27 -11.76
C GLN A 166 4.78 -0.35 -10.41
N TYR A 167 5.12 -1.63 -10.36
CA TYR A 167 5.49 -2.30 -9.10
C TYR A 167 6.72 -1.71 -8.43
N THR A 168 7.70 -1.27 -9.21
CA THR A 168 8.89 -0.57 -8.73
C THR A 168 8.51 0.77 -8.10
N ILE A 169 7.63 1.55 -8.72
CA ILE A 169 7.08 2.78 -8.13
C ILE A 169 6.36 2.47 -6.81
N GLU A 170 5.46 1.48 -6.81
CA GLU A 170 4.69 1.13 -5.61
C GLU A 170 5.62 0.69 -4.46
N TYR A 171 6.58 -0.19 -4.75
CA TYR A 171 7.56 -0.67 -3.78
C TYR A 171 8.37 0.47 -3.15
N TYR A 172 8.98 1.34 -3.98
CA TYR A 172 9.81 2.42 -3.47
C TYR A 172 9.00 3.47 -2.72
N MET A 173 7.78 3.79 -3.16
CA MET A 173 6.91 4.72 -2.42
C MET A 173 6.52 4.16 -1.05
N ILE A 174 6.15 2.88 -0.95
CA ILE A 174 5.82 2.25 0.34
C ILE A 174 7.04 2.25 1.26
N ARG A 175 8.23 1.92 0.74
CA ARG A 175 9.47 1.97 1.52
C ARG A 175 9.82 3.38 1.98
N ALA A 176 9.64 4.39 1.13
CA ALA A 176 9.88 5.78 1.48
C ALA A 176 8.94 6.24 2.60
N HIS A 177 7.65 5.87 2.51
CA HIS A 177 6.66 6.14 3.56
C HIS A 177 7.04 5.49 4.89
N LEU A 178 7.42 4.21 4.84
CA LEU A 178 7.82 3.46 6.02
C LEU A 178 9.08 4.06 6.68
N ALA A 179 10.08 4.43 5.87
CA ALA A 179 11.30 5.07 6.37
C ALA A 179 11.02 6.43 7.02
N TRP A 180 10.09 7.21 6.44
CA TRP A 180 9.63 8.47 7.02
C TRP A 180 8.99 8.26 8.40
N LEU A 181 8.04 7.33 8.52
CA LEU A 181 7.37 7.01 9.79
C LEU A 181 8.33 6.42 10.84
N GLN A 182 9.43 5.79 10.42
CA GLN A 182 10.52 5.35 11.28
C GLN A 182 11.47 6.48 11.70
N GLY A 183 11.21 7.73 11.29
CA GLY A 183 12.06 8.89 11.61
C GLY A 183 13.36 8.97 10.80
N ARG A 184 13.48 8.22 9.69
CA ARG A 184 14.67 8.17 8.83
C ARG A 184 14.42 8.92 7.52
N LEU A 185 14.34 10.25 7.61
CA LEU A 185 14.06 11.15 6.49
C LEU A 185 15.09 11.03 5.36
N ASP A 186 16.37 10.88 5.70
CA ASP A 186 17.46 10.66 4.75
C ASP A 186 17.24 9.41 3.89
N ILE A 187 16.79 8.32 4.52
CA ILE A 187 16.47 7.07 3.84
C ILE A 187 15.20 7.22 3.00
N ALA A 188 14.18 7.92 3.52
CA ALA A 188 12.95 8.19 2.75
C ALA A 188 13.25 8.96 1.45
N GLU A 189 14.12 9.98 1.52
CA GLU A 189 14.58 10.75 0.38
C GLU A 189 15.39 9.90 -0.61
N HIS A 190 16.32 9.10 -0.09
CA HIS A 190 17.09 8.19 -0.92
C HIS A 190 16.19 7.20 -1.67
N LEU A 191 15.21 6.61 -0.99
CA LEU A 191 14.25 5.67 -1.60
C LEU A 191 13.36 6.36 -2.63
N PHE A 192 12.91 7.59 -2.35
CA PHE A 192 12.15 8.37 -3.33
C PHE A 192 12.96 8.63 -4.60
N SER A 193 14.27 8.90 -4.48
CA SER A 193 15.14 9.10 -5.65
C SER A 193 15.30 7.88 -6.55
N LYS A 194 14.89 6.68 -6.09
CA LYS A 194 14.91 5.44 -6.87
C LYS A 194 13.65 5.22 -7.72
N ILE A 195 12.65 6.08 -7.58
CA ILE A 195 11.40 5.96 -8.34
C ILE A 195 11.68 6.33 -9.80
N PRO A 196 11.36 5.45 -10.76
CA PRO A 196 11.56 5.75 -12.17
C PRO A 196 10.63 6.89 -12.61
N VAL A 197 11.12 7.72 -13.53
CA VAL A 197 10.27 8.71 -14.21
C VAL A 197 9.24 7.94 -15.05
N SER A 198 7.97 8.24 -14.87
CA SER A 198 6.86 7.57 -15.54
C SER A 198 6.15 8.55 -16.46
N ASP A 199 6.36 8.38 -17.77
CA ASP A 199 5.84 9.28 -18.82
C ASP A 199 4.37 8.99 -19.18
N ASN A 200 3.84 7.83 -18.74
CA ASN A 200 2.49 7.37 -19.09
C ASN A 200 1.47 7.53 -17.94
N GLY A 201 1.83 8.28 -16.89
CA GLY A 201 0.99 8.50 -15.71
C GLY A 201 0.81 7.27 -14.79
N ARG A 202 1.31 6.09 -15.17
CA ARG A 202 1.15 4.86 -14.38
C ARG A 202 1.96 4.95 -13.09
N GLY A 203 1.33 4.57 -11.97
CA GLY A 203 1.93 4.63 -10.64
C GLY A 203 1.91 6.02 -9.99
N GLN A 204 1.55 7.08 -10.73
CA GLN A 204 1.52 8.45 -10.20
C GLN A 204 0.48 8.64 -9.09
N GLU A 205 -0.63 7.90 -9.12
CA GLU A 205 -1.62 7.88 -8.03
C GLU A 205 -0.95 7.49 -6.69
N ARG A 206 -0.08 6.46 -6.71
CA ARG A 206 0.64 6.03 -5.50
C ARG A 206 1.68 7.06 -5.06
N VAL A 207 2.38 7.68 -6.02
CA VAL A 207 3.31 8.77 -5.72
C VAL A 207 2.57 9.93 -5.04
N MET A 208 1.45 10.35 -5.62
CA MET A 208 0.59 11.41 -5.10
C MET A 208 0.11 11.08 -3.68
N ASP A 209 -0.56 9.94 -3.47
CA ASP A 209 -1.17 9.57 -2.19
C ASP A 209 -0.14 9.60 -1.05
N ILE A 210 0.99 8.92 -1.24
CA ILE A 210 2.01 8.83 -0.19
C ILE A 210 2.74 10.16 0.02
N CYS A 211 3.06 10.90 -1.04
CA CYS A 211 3.66 12.23 -0.90
C CYS A 211 2.74 13.19 -0.13
N TYR A 212 1.43 13.13 -0.40
CA TYR A 212 0.43 13.90 0.32
C TYR A 212 0.36 13.50 1.80
N LYS A 213 0.33 12.19 2.10
CA LYS A 213 0.36 11.67 3.48
C LYS A 213 1.60 12.12 4.25
N ILE A 214 2.78 12.01 3.65
CA ILE A 214 4.05 12.46 4.25
C ILE A 214 4.00 13.99 4.48
N GLY A 215 3.60 14.75 3.47
CA GLY A 215 3.53 16.21 3.53
C GLY A 215 2.59 16.72 4.62
N ASN A 216 1.41 16.12 4.76
CA ASN A 216 0.46 16.42 5.84
C ASN A 216 0.99 16.04 7.22
N CYS A 217 1.63 14.87 7.33
CA CYS A 217 2.27 14.46 8.58
C CYS A 217 3.39 15.42 8.97
N ALA A 218 4.18 15.94 8.02
CA ALA A 218 5.19 16.94 8.30
C ALA A 218 4.60 18.26 8.84
N ILE A 219 3.39 18.67 8.40
CA ILE A 219 2.68 19.84 8.95
C ILE A 219 2.38 19.64 10.44
N SER A 220 1.84 18.48 10.82
CA SER A 220 1.50 18.21 12.22
C SER A 220 2.73 18.21 13.14
N HIS A 221 3.90 17.92 12.58
CA HIS A 221 5.20 17.99 13.26
C HIS A 221 5.92 19.34 13.11
N LYS A 222 5.28 20.36 12.51
CA LYS A 222 5.83 21.70 12.26
C LYS A 222 7.11 21.71 11.38
N GLN A 223 7.28 20.69 10.56
CA GLN A 223 8.39 20.57 9.61
C GLN A 223 7.97 21.15 8.25
N TYR A 224 7.81 22.46 8.18
CA TYR A 224 7.20 23.15 7.04
C TYR A 224 7.99 22.97 5.74
N ASP A 225 9.32 23.02 5.78
CA ASP A 225 10.16 22.83 4.59
C ASP A 225 9.99 21.42 4.01
N VAL A 226 9.90 20.42 4.90
CA VAL A 226 9.68 19.02 4.51
C VAL A 226 8.27 18.86 3.95
N SER A 227 7.28 19.43 4.64
CA SER A 227 5.90 19.44 4.18
C SER A 227 5.76 20.00 2.76
N MET A 228 6.26 21.21 2.53
CA MET A 228 6.22 21.88 1.23
C MET A 228 6.81 21.00 0.14
N LYS A 229 8.00 20.44 0.37
CA LYS A 229 8.70 19.58 -0.59
C LYS A 229 7.90 18.32 -0.95
N TRP A 230 7.30 17.64 0.02
CA TRP A 230 6.50 16.43 -0.25
C TRP A 230 5.15 16.77 -0.88
N LEU A 231 4.51 17.87 -0.48
CA LEU A 231 3.27 18.31 -1.11
C LEU A 231 3.47 18.75 -2.57
N GLU A 232 4.59 19.40 -2.90
CA GLU A 232 4.95 19.71 -4.28
C GLU A 232 5.12 18.43 -5.13
N ARG A 233 5.75 17.39 -4.58
CA ARG A 233 5.87 16.09 -5.26
C ARG A 233 4.50 15.47 -5.51
N ALA A 234 3.59 15.57 -4.55
CA ALA A 234 2.22 15.09 -4.71
C ALA A 234 1.49 15.81 -5.86
N LEU A 235 1.63 17.14 -5.93
CA LEU A 235 1.05 17.95 -7.00
C LEU A 235 1.63 17.62 -8.38
N ARG A 236 2.95 17.44 -8.47
CA ARG A 236 3.60 17.02 -9.74
C ARG A 236 3.12 15.66 -10.20
N ALA A 237 3.03 14.69 -9.29
CA ALA A 237 2.52 13.36 -9.60
C ALA A 237 1.06 13.41 -10.05
N PHE A 238 0.23 14.21 -9.38
CA PHE A 238 -1.16 14.41 -9.77
C PHE A 238 -1.31 14.96 -11.20
N ARG A 239 -0.55 16.01 -11.55
CA ARG A 239 -0.52 16.57 -12.91
C ARG A 239 -0.06 15.54 -13.93
N ALA A 240 1.04 14.83 -13.65
CA ALA A 240 1.56 13.79 -14.53
C ALA A 240 0.57 12.64 -14.75
N GLY A 241 -0.19 12.25 -13.72
CA GLY A 241 -1.23 11.22 -13.82
C GLY A 241 -2.45 11.64 -14.65
N LEU A 242 -2.63 12.94 -14.87
CA LEU A 242 -3.74 13.52 -15.63
C LEU A 242 -3.31 14.06 -17.00
N HIS A 243 -2.01 14.02 -17.31
CA HIS A 243 -1.42 14.67 -18.48
C HIS A 243 -1.72 16.18 -18.56
N LEU A 244 -1.87 16.84 -17.42
CA LEU A 244 -2.08 18.29 -17.35
C LEU A 244 -0.74 19.00 -17.56
N ASP A 245 -0.63 19.77 -18.65
CA ASP A 245 0.52 20.64 -18.88
C ASP A 245 0.33 21.95 -18.07
N PRO A 246 1.36 22.50 -17.42
CA PRO A 246 1.24 23.75 -16.64
C PRO A 246 0.79 24.97 -17.47
N GLU A 247 0.97 24.91 -18.78
CA GLU A 247 0.69 25.98 -19.73
C GLU A 247 -0.65 25.85 -20.48
N GLU A 248 -1.48 24.85 -20.19
CA GLU A 248 -2.77 24.69 -20.86
C GLU A 248 -3.79 25.81 -20.54
N HIS A 249 -4.61 26.14 -21.55
CA HIS A 249 -5.57 27.24 -21.52
C HIS A 249 -6.67 27.06 -20.44
N SER A 250 -7.10 28.20 -19.85
CA SER A 250 -8.03 28.29 -18.71
C SER A 250 -9.35 27.51 -18.86
N GLY A 251 -9.88 27.38 -20.07
CA GLY A 251 -11.12 26.65 -20.34
C GLY A 251 -11.05 25.14 -20.08
N PHE A 252 -9.94 24.49 -20.46
CA PHE A 252 -9.74 23.05 -20.23
C PHE A 252 -9.47 22.74 -18.75
N LEU A 253 -8.72 23.63 -18.07
CA LEU A 253 -8.44 23.53 -16.64
C LEU A 253 -9.71 23.62 -15.79
N SER A 254 -10.73 24.38 -16.21
CA SER A 254 -12.00 24.51 -15.50
C SER A 254 -12.81 23.21 -15.51
N GLU A 255 -13.00 22.61 -16.69
CA GLU A 255 -13.70 21.33 -16.82
C GLU A 255 -12.92 20.18 -16.14
N ALA A 256 -11.58 20.20 -16.24
CA ALA A 256 -10.73 19.31 -15.49
C ALA A 256 -10.92 19.50 -13.98
N LEU A 257 -10.88 20.73 -13.46
CA LEU A 257 -11.02 21.02 -12.03
C LEU A 257 -12.34 20.51 -11.45
N ASP A 258 -13.45 20.60 -12.19
CA ASP A 258 -14.73 20.06 -11.74
C ASP A 258 -14.71 18.52 -11.67
N ALA A 259 -14.11 17.86 -12.67
CA ALA A 259 -13.87 16.42 -12.62
C ALA A 259 -12.94 16.01 -11.46
N LEU A 260 -11.96 16.85 -11.13
CA LEU A 260 -11.03 16.63 -10.03
C LEU A 260 -11.68 16.83 -8.66
N LYS A 261 -12.51 17.87 -8.48
CA LYS A 261 -13.31 18.06 -7.26
C LYS A 261 -14.27 16.90 -7.06
N PHE A 262 -14.87 16.38 -8.14
CA PHE A 262 -15.74 15.21 -8.07
C PHE A 262 -14.97 13.94 -7.65
N ARG A 263 -13.78 13.70 -8.20
CA ARG A 263 -13.01 12.47 -7.95
C ARG A 263 -12.19 12.50 -6.66
N TYR A 264 -11.60 13.64 -6.33
CA TYR A 264 -10.61 13.79 -5.26
C TYR A 264 -11.06 14.79 -4.17
N GLY A 265 -12.26 15.35 -4.28
CA GLY A 265 -12.82 16.23 -3.25
C GLY A 265 -11.96 17.46 -2.97
N GLY A 266 -11.87 17.84 -1.70
CA GLY A 266 -11.06 18.94 -1.22
C GLY A 266 -9.59 18.59 -0.93
N MET A 267 -9.01 17.57 -1.58
CA MET A 267 -7.60 17.24 -1.38
C MET A 267 -6.69 18.41 -1.75
N PHE A 268 -5.57 18.56 -1.03
CA PHE A 268 -4.63 19.68 -1.22
C PHE A 268 -4.24 19.95 -2.68
N PRO A 269 -3.87 18.94 -3.52
CA PRO A 269 -3.52 19.21 -4.92
C PRO A 269 -4.67 19.87 -5.71
N VAL A 270 -5.93 19.51 -5.42
CA VAL A 270 -7.10 20.11 -6.06
C VAL A 270 -7.27 21.57 -5.64
N GLN A 271 -7.06 21.86 -4.36
CA GLN A 271 -7.14 23.23 -3.82
C GLN A 271 -6.04 24.14 -4.39
N VAL A 272 -4.82 23.62 -4.57
CA VAL A 272 -3.72 24.39 -5.18
C VAL A 272 -4.03 24.73 -6.63
N ILE A 273 -4.51 23.77 -7.43
CA ILE A 273 -4.89 24.05 -8.83
C ILE A 273 -6.03 25.05 -8.90
N GLN A 274 -7.01 24.96 -7.99
CA GLN A 274 -8.08 25.96 -7.90
C GLN A 274 -7.53 27.36 -7.60
N LEU A 275 -6.56 27.49 -6.69
CA LEU A 275 -5.93 28.79 -6.37
C LEU A 275 -5.13 29.34 -7.55
N GLU A 276 -4.37 28.49 -8.24
CA GLU A 276 -3.63 28.89 -9.45
C GLU A 276 -4.57 29.36 -10.57
N MET A 277 -5.74 28.73 -10.72
CA MET A 277 -6.75 29.17 -11.68
C MET A 277 -7.31 30.55 -11.33
N LEU A 278 -7.65 30.78 -10.06
CA LEU A 278 -8.16 32.09 -9.60
C LEU A 278 -7.12 33.20 -9.80
N ASP A 279 -5.83 32.89 -9.62
CA ASP A 279 -4.73 33.83 -9.88
C ASP A 279 -4.62 34.17 -11.38
N LYS A 280 -4.74 33.17 -12.25
CA LYS A 280 -4.73 33.36 -13.71
C LYS A 280 -5.95 34.15 -14.21
N GLU A 281 -7.15 33.89 -13.69
CA GLU A 281 -8.37 34.65 -14.04
C GLU A 281 -8.24 36.13 -13.63
N GLY A 282 -7.70 36.39 -12.43
CA GLY A 282 -7.42 37.76 -11.98
C GLY A 282 -6.35 38.47 -12.80
N ALA A 283 -5.33 37.75 -13.29
CA ALA A 283 -4.31 38.31 -14.16
C ALA A 283 -4.86 38.67 -15.56
N ASP A 284 -5.72 37.83 -16.13
CA ASP A 284 -6.38 38.11 -17.41
C ASP A 284 -7.30 39.34 -17.30
N GLU A 285 -8.10 39.46 -16.23
CA GLU A 285 -8.95 40.65 -16.00
C GLU A 285 -8.15 41.96 -15.86
N ILE A 286 -6.95 41.92 -15.27
CA ILE A 286 -6.07 43.09 -15.13
C ILE A 286 -5.48 43.50 -16.49
N VAL A 287 -5.14 42.54 -17.36
CA VAL A 287 -4.66 42.81 -18.72
C VAL A 287 -5.76 43.41 -19.60
N PHE A 288 -7.02 42.96 -19.45
CA PHE A 288 -8.17 43.58 -20.14
C PHE A 288 -8.50 44.99 -19.62
N SER A 289 -8.17 45.31 -18.37
CA SER A 289 -8.48 46.61 -17.75
C SER A 289 -7.42 47.71 -17.98
N GLN A 290 -6.27 47.37 -18.58
CA GLN A 290 -5.21 48.34 -18.92
C GLN A 290 -5.18 48.72 -20.42
N GLY A 291 -6.19 48.30 -21.18
CA GLY A 291 -6.31 48.49 -22.63
C GLY A 291 -7.21 49.64 -23.11
N ASP A 292 -7.78 50.45 -22.21
CA ASP A 292 -8.66 51.59 -22.54
C ASP A 292 -8.16 52.93 -21.96
#